data_AF-A0A9W7MM56-F1
#
_entry.id   AF-A0A9W7MM56-F1
#
_cell.length_a   1.000
_cell.length_b   1.000
_cell.length_c   1.000
_cell.angle_alpha   90.00
_cell.angle_beta   90.00
_cell.angle_gamma   90.00
#
_symmetry.space_group_name_H-M   'P 1'
#
loop_
_entity.id
_entity.type
_entity.pdbx_description
1 polymer ?
#
loop_
_entity_poly.entity_id
_entity_poly.type
_entity_poly.pdbx_seq_one_letter_code
_entity_poly.pdbx_strand_id
1 'polypeptide(L)'
;MKALIPSCLVLFSLLFAYNSSAQTPSSSCPRDQSFALIQFSNSFSVQCSDISPCSILKAKTASWKKGTDCCLWDGVKCDTETGNVIGLHLSCSCLKQHPLPPPPPPSARPFQQ
;
A
#
# COMPACT_ATOMS: atom_id res chain seq x y z
N MET A 1 44.72 -10.87 -35.93
CA MET A 1 43.33 -10.76 -36.45
C MET A 1 42.55 -9.92 -35.45
N LYS A 2 42.14 -8.69 -35.80
CA LYS A 2 41.33 -7.87 -34.89
C LYS A 2 39.87 -8.20 -35.16
N ALA A 3 39.20 -8.85 -34.22
CA ALA A 3 37.77 -9.10 -34.32
C ALA A 3 37.05 -7.75 -34.26
N LEU A 4 36.43 -7.36 -35.38
CA LEU A 4 35.50 -6.23 -35.42
C LEU A 4 34.18 -6.75 -34.85
N ILE A 5 33.93 -6.44 -33.58
CA ILE A 5 32.66 -6.77 -32.93
C ILE A 5 31.60 -5.86 -33.57
N PRO A 6 30.54 -6.41 -34.21
CA PRO A 6 29.49 -5.61 -34.83
C PRO A 6 28.86 -4.66 -33.80
N SER A 7 28.69 -3.38 -34.18
CA SER A 7 28.05 -2.35 -33.35
C SER A 7 26.70 -2.80 -32.76
N CYS A 8 25.95 -3.64 -33.49
CA CYS A 8 24.70 -4.24 -33.03
C CYS A 8 24.86 -5.14 -31.80
N LEU A 9 25.94 -5.91 -31.68
CA LEU A 9 26.17 -6.79 -30.52
C LEU A 9 26.45 -5.97 -29.25
N VAL A 10 27.12 -4.83 -29.41
CA VAL A 10 27.38 -3.89 -28.31
C VAL A 10 26.07 -3.25 -27.84
N LEU A 11 25.23 -2.79 -28.78
CA LEU A 11 23.91 -2.21 -28.46
C LEU A 11 23.00 -3.23 -27.76
N PHE A 12 22.96 -4.47 -28.24
CA PHE A 12 22.15 -5.53 -27.62
C PHE A 12 22.60 -5.83 -26.18
N SER A 13 23.91 -5.87 -25.95
CA SER A 13 24.49 -6.10 -24.63
C SER A 13 24.18 -4.94 -23.67
N LEU A 14 24.23 -3.68 -24.15
CA LEU A 14 23.87 -2.49 -23.38
C LEU A 14 22.38 -2.46 -23.03
N LEU A 15 21.49 -2.84 -23.96
CA LEU A 15 20.05 -2.95 -23.71
C LEU A 15 19.72 -4.03 -22.68
N PHE A 16 20.41 -5.18 -22.75
CA PHE A 16 20.23 -6.26 -21.78
C PHE A 16 20.74 -5.88 -20.39
N ALA A 17 21.90 -5.22 -20.30
CA ALA A 17 22.45 -4.71 -19.05
C ALA A 17 21.57 -3.61 -18.43
N TYR A 18 20.99 -2.73 -19.26
CA TYR A 18 20.06 -1.68 -18.83
C TYR A 18 18.75 -2.26 -18.27
N ASN A 19 18.22 -3.32 -18.88
CA ASN A 19 17.05 -4.03 -18.33
C ASN A 19 17.38 -4.80 -17.05
N SER A 20 18.62 -5.29 -16.93
CA SER A 20 19.08 -6.04 -15.75
C SER A 20 19.34 -5.14 -14.52
N SER A 21 19.66 -3.86 -14.71
CA SER A 21 19.85 -2.92 -13.59
C SER A 21 18.55 -2.40 -12.97
N ALA A 22 17.40 -2.70 -13.57
CA ALA A 22 16.10 -2.16 -13.16
C ALA A 22 15.47 -2.87 -11.94
N GLN A 23 16.02 -3.98 -11.47
CA GLN A 23 15.46 -4.73 -10.33
C GLN A 23 16.57 -5.20 -9.39
N THR A 24 17.06 -4.28 -8.56
CA THR A 24 17.44 -4.71 -7.21
C THR A 24 16.14 -4.92 -6.45
N PRO A 25 15.87 -6.13 -5.91
CA PRO A 25 14.80 -6.27 -4.91
C PRO A 25 15.22 -5.39 -3.74
N SER A 26 14.70 -4.17 -3.71
CA SER A 26 14.69 -3.40 -2.48
C SER A 26 13.83 -4.20 -1.52
N SER A 27 14.39 -4.67 -0.41
CA SER A 27 13.64 -5.31 0.68
C SER A 27 12.54 -4.41 1.28
N SER A 28 12.41 -3.18 0.77
CA SER A 28 11.35 -2.23 1.09
C SER A 28 10.06 -2.51 0.33
N CYS A 29 8.96 -2.23 1.01
CA CYS A 29 7.60 -2.31 0.49
C CYS A 29 7.40 -1.57 -0.85
N PRO A 30 6.73 -2.20 -1.84
CA PRO A 30 6.33 -1.54 -3.08
C PRO A 30 5.48 -0.28 -2.82
N ARG A 31 5.76 0.80 -3.56
CA ARG A 31 5.08 2.09 -3.36
C ARG A 31 3.55 1.98 -3.45
N ASP A 32 3.03 1.21 -4.40
CA ASP A 32 1.58 1.07 -4.59
C ASP A 32 0.92 0.35 -3.41
N GLN A 33 1.61 -0.62 -2.80
CA GLN A 33 1.12 -1.31 -1.60
C GLN A 33 1.14 -0.38 -0.39
N SER A 34 2.23 0.38 -0.19
CA SER A 34 2.29 1.39 0.88
C SER A 34 1.17 2.43 0.74
N PHE A 35 0.87 2.84 -0.50
CA PHE A 35 -0.19 3.79 -0.80
C PHE A 35 -1.58 3.21 -0.51
N ALA A 36 -1.84 1.97 -0.93
CA ALA A 36 -3.10 1.27 -0.64
C ALA A 36 -3.33 1.12 0.87
N LEU A 37 -2.27 0.83 1.64
CA LEU A 37 -2.36 0.79 3.10
C LEU A 37 -2.69 2.15 3.73
N ILE A 38 -2.11 3.25 3.23
CA ILE A 38 -2.47 4.59 3.69
C ILE A 38 -3.93 4.93 3.35
N GLN A 39 -4.41 4.56 2.16
CA GLN A 39 -5.83 4.74 1.82
C GLN A 39 -6.73 3.90 2.71
N PHE A 40 -6.34 2.65 2.96
CA PHE A 40 -7.02 1.77 3.90
C PHE A 40 -7.13 2.45 5.26
N SER A 41 -6.03 2.90 5.88
CA SER A 41 -6.08 3.53 7.20
C SER A 41 -6.97 4.78 7.25
N ASN A 42 -6.99 5.57 6.18
CA ASN A 42 -7.81 6.79 6.08
C ASN A 42 -9.30 6.51 5.89
N SER A 43 -9.66 5.31 5.41
CA SER A 43 -11.05 4.91 5.20
C SER A 43 -11.77 4.52 6.50
N PHE A 44 -11.02 4.32 7.59
CA PHE A 44 -11.54 3.97 8.91
C PHE A 44 -11.28 5.09 9.91
N SER A 45 -12.16 5.18 10.90
CA SER A 45 -11.92 5.94 12.14
C SER A 45 -11.50 4.99 13.26
N VAL A 46 -10.59 5.44 14.13
CA VAL A 46 -10.21 4.71 15.35
C VAL A 46 -11.19 5.09 16.46
N GLN A 47 -12.06 4.18 16.85
CA GLN A 47 -13.05 4.37 17.92
C GLN A 47 -13.05 3.19 18.90
N CYS A 48 -12.27 3.30 19.98
CA CYS A 48 -12.33 2.34 21.07
C CYS A 48 -13.45 2.70 22.06
N SER A 49 -14.12 1.70 22.61
CA SER A 49 -14.95 1.88 23.81
C SER A 49 -14.07 1.82 25.06
N ASP A 50 -14.33 2.67 26.05
CA ASP A 50 -13.54 2.77 27.28
C ASP A 50 -13.46 1.45 28.07
N ILE A 51 -14.44 0.57 27.90
CA ILE A 51 -14.57 -0.73 28.58
C ILE A 51 -13.76 -1.84 27.86
N SER A 52 -13.30 -1.60 26.63
CA SER A 52 -12.59 -2.64 25.87
C SER A 52 -11.16 -2.84 26.41
N PRO A 53 -10.64 -4.08 26.52
CA PRO A 53 -9.24 -4.31 26.89
C PRO A 53 -8.24 -3.71 25.88
N CYS A 54 -8.71 -3.37 24.68
CA CYS A 54 -7.94 -2.68 23.66
C CYS A 54 -7.87 -1.16 23.86
N SER A 55 -8.60 -0.56 24.81
CA SER A 55 -8.68 0.90 24.99
C SER A 55 -7.35 1.54 25.39
N ILE A 56 -6.48 0.79 26.08
CA ILE A 56 -5.14 1.23 26.47
C ILE A 56 -4.11 1.12 25.33
N LEU A 57 -4.44 0.39 24.25
CA LEU A 57 -3.52 0.14 23.15
C LEU A 57 -3.74 1.17 22.04
N LYS A 58 -2.63 1.74 21.56
CA LYS A 58 -2.65 2.62 20.39
C LYS A 58 -2.96 1.79 19.14
N ALA A 59 -3.82 2.32 18.26
CA ALA A 59 -4.11 1.68 16.98
C ALA A 59 -2.83 1.49 16.16
N LYS A 60 -2.64 0.28 15.62
CA LYS A 60 -1.42 -0.07 14.86
C LYS A 60 -1.25 0.77 13.60
N THR A 61 -2.37 1.16 12.98
CA THR A 61 -2.38 2.08 11.84
C THR A 61 -1.79 3.46 12.13
N ALA A 62 -1.61 3.84 13.41
CA ALA A 62 -1.00 5.11 13.76
C ALA A 62 0.50 5.18 13.48
N SER A 63 1.18 4.06 13.23
CA SER A 63 2.58 4.05 12.80
C SER A 63 2.73 4.27 11.29
N TRP A 64 1.63 4.22 10.52
CA TRP A 64 1.67 4.20 9.07
C TRP A 64 1.92 5.61 8.54
N LYS A 65 3.08 5.83 7.92
CA LYS A 65 3.51 7.16 7.47
C LYS A 65 3.94 7.14 6.02
N LYS A 66 3.34 8.02 5.21
CA LYS A 66 3.73 8.21 3.81
C LYS A 66 5.23 8.49 3.69
N GLY A 67 5.88 7.84 2.72
CA GLY A 67 7.31 8.02 2.45
C GLY A 67 8.24 7.24 3.38
N THR A 68 7.70 6.41 4.28
CA THR A 68 8.49 5.44 5.06
C THR A 68 8.23 4.03 4.56
N ASP A 69 9.16 3.11 4.82
CA ASP A 69 9.03 1.70 4.43
C ASP A 69 7.86 1.04 5.17
N CYS A 70 6.87 0.55 4.42
CA CYS A 70 5.66 -0.04 4.99
C CYS A 70 5.91 -1.37 5.71
N CYS A 71 7.02 -2.05 5.42
CA CYS A 71 7.41 -3.27 6.13
C CYS A 71 7.87 -3.01 7.58
N LEU A 72 8.17 -1.75 7.91
CA LEU A 72 8.50 -1.32 9.26
C LEU A 72 7.27 -0.82 10.04
N TRP A 73 6.08 -0.84 9.42
CA TRP A 73 4.86 -0.38 10.08
C TRP A 73 4.29 -1.45 11.02
N ASP A 74 3.72 -1.01 12.14
CA ASP A 74 3.07 -1.87 13.09
C ASP A 74 1.92 -2.63 12.44
N GLY A 75 1.95 -3.95 12.62
CA GLY A 75 0.91 -4.84 12.09
C GLY A 75 1.01 -5.11 10.60
N VAL A 76 2.06 -4.68 9.89
CA VAL A 76 2.32 -5.07 8.50
C VAL A 76 3.31 -6.23 8.46
N LYS A 77 2.99 -7.28 7.71
CA LYS A 77 3.89 -8.39 7.44
C LYS A 77 4.26 -8.39 5.97
N CYS A 78 5.56 -8.28 5.69
CA CYS A 78 6.10 -8.39 4.35
C CYS A 78 6.78 -9.74 4.10
N ASP A 79 6.80 -10.14 2.84
CA ASP A 79 7.71 -11.15 2.32
C ASP A 79 9.14 -10.61 2.32
N THR A 80 10.07 -11.40 2.83
CA THR A 80 11.46 -10.95 3.07
C THR A 80 12.29 -10.82 1.80
N GLU A 81 11.89 -11.51 0.72
CA GLU A 81 12.63 -11.52 -0.55
C GLU A 81 12.12 -10.41 -1.47
N THR A 82 10.81 -10.25 -1.57
CA THR A 82 10.15 -9.35 -2.51
C THR A 82 9.71 -8.02 -1.90
N GLY A 83 9.68 -7.90 -0.56
CA GLY A 83 9.14 -6.74 0.15
C GLY A 83 7.61 -6.62 0.06
N ASN A 84 6.92 -7.57 -0.59
CA ASN A 84 5.48 -7.52 -0.75
C ASN A 84 4.74 -7.70 0.58
N VAL A 85 3.69 -6.92 0.81
CA VAL A 85 2.79 -7.09 1.94
C VAL A 85 2.00 -8.40 1.76
N ILE A 86 2.23 -9.35 2.66
CA ILE A 86 1.60 -10.68 2.67
C ILE A 86 0.62 -10.85 3.84
N GLY A 87 0.51 -9.87 4.73
CA GLY A 87 -0.45 -9.93 5.83
C GLY A 87 -0.57 -8.63 6.62
N LEU A 88 -1.73 -8.46 7.25
CA LEU A 88 -2.03 -7.38 8.17
C LEU A 88 -2.56 -7.93 9.49
N HIS A 89 -2.01 -7.45 10.60
CA HIS A 89 -2.47 -7.76 11.95
C HIS A 89 -2.95 -6.48 12.63
N LEU A 90 -4.27 -6.27 12.58
CA LEU A 90 -4.92 -5.03 13.05
C LEU A 90 -5.71 -5.21 14.34
N SER A 91 -5.52 -6.34 15.03
CA SER A 91 -6.13 -6.63 16.33
C SER A 91 -5.92 -5.47 17.31
N CYS A 92 -6.97 -5.14 18.08
CA CYS A 92 -7.00 -3.98 18.98
C CYS A 92 -6.74 -2.61 18.32
N SER A 93 -7.03 -2.43 17.02
CA SER A 93 -6.93 -1.11 16.37
C SER A 93 -8.23 -0.31 16.33
N CYS A 94 -9.33 -0.87 16.87
CA CYS A 94 -10.64 -0.22 17.00
C CYS A 94 -11.15 0.48 15.71
N LEU A 95 -10.92 -0.15 14.56
CA LEU A 95 -11.25 0.43 13.26
C LEU A 95 -12.76 0.32 13.00
N LYS A 96 -13.41 1.45 12.74
CA LYS A 96 -14.79 1.52 12.25
C LYS A 96 -14.84 2.21 10.90
N GLN A 97 -15.64 1.68 9.98
CA GLN A 97 -15.83 2.30 8.67
C GLN A 97 -16.45 3.70 8.84
N HIS A 98 -16.06 4.64 7.99
CA HIS A 98 -16.80 5.89 7.87
C HIS A 98 -18.27 5.58 7.53
N PRO A 99 -19.25 6.21 8.20
CA PRO A 99 -20.64 6.13 7.78
C PRO A 99 -20.75 6.61 6.34
N LEU A 100 -21.36 5.79 5.47
CA LEU A 100 -21.73 6.25 4.13
C LEU A 100 -22.67 7.45 4.28
N PRO A 101 -22.55 8.49 3.44
CA PRO A 101 -23.54 9.55 3.41
C PRO A 101 -24.93 8.96 3.15
N PRO A 102 -26.00 9.51 3.75
CA PRO A 102 -27.36 9.03 3.48
C PRO A 102 -27.65 9.11 1.97
N PRO A 103 -28.43 8.16 1.42
CA PRO A 103 -28.78 8.18 0.01
C PRO A 103 -29.48 9.51 -0.33
N PRO A 104 -29.25 10.09 -1.51
CA PRO A 104 -29.95 11.30 -1.93
C PRO A 104 -31.47 11.03 -1.95
N PRO A 105 -32.31 12.02 -1.56
CA PRO A 105 -33.76 11.85 -1.63
C PRO A 105 -34.16 11.51 -3.08
N PRO A 106 -35.17 10.65 -3.29
CA PRO A 106 -35.64 10.32 -4.62
C PRO A 106 -36.03 11.62 -5.34
N SER A 107 -35.44 11.85 -6.50
CA SER A 107 -35.78 13.00 -7.34
C SER A 107 -37.28 12.97 -7.61
N ALA A 108 -38.00 13.99 -7.13
CA ALA A 108 -39.42 14.14 -7.43
C ALA A 108 -39.57 14.15 -8.95
N ARG A 109 -40.20 13.11 -9.51
CA ARG A 109 -40.57 13.11 -10.93
C ARG A 109 -41.49 14.30 -11.15
N PRO A 110 -41.21 15.20 -12.12
CA PRO A 110 -42.18 16.21 -12.50
C PRO A 110 -43.47 15.50 -12.91
N PHE A 111 -44.58 15.85 -12.27
CA PHE A 111 -45.90 15.58 -12.82
C PHE A 111 -45.95 16.33 -14.15
N GLN A 112 -45.77 15.61 -15.26
CA GLN A 112 -46.15 16.11 -16.58
C GLN A 112 -47.67 16.04 -16.61
N GLN A 113 -48.31 17.20 -16.60
CA GLN A 113 -49.73 17.39 -16.85
C GLN A 113 -49.92 17.91 -18.27
#